data_AF-A0A963LEK6-F1
#
_entry.id   AF-A0A963LEK6-F1
#
_cell.length_a   1.000
_cell.length_b   1.000
_cell.length_c   1.000
_cell.angle_alpha   90.00
_cell.angle_beta   90.00
_cell.angle_gamma   90.00
#
_symmetry.space_group_name_H-M   'P 1'
#
loop_
_entity.id
_entity.type
_entity.pdbx_description
1 polymer ?
#
loop_
_entity_poly.entity_id
_entity_poly.type
_entity_poly.pdbx_seq_one_letter_code
_entity_poly.pdbx_strand_id
1 'polypeptide(L)'
;MKHAVKHIHFVGVGGAGMSGIAEILHNLGYTVSGSDQSASATSRRLASLGIKVSIGHDAAHIAGAQAVVTSTAVKGDNPEVIAARAKRVPVVPRAVM
;
A
#
# COMPACT_ATOMS: atom_id res chain seq x y z
N MET A 1 -22.61 -7.17 9.34
CA MET A 1 -21.97 -5.88 9.04
C MET A 1 -20.45 -6.01 9.21
N LYS A 2 -19.71 -6.45 8.18
CA LYS A 2 -18.24 -6.65 8.23
C LYS A 2 -17.60 -6.09 6.97
N HIS A 3 -17.79 -4.81 6.68
CA HIS A 3 -17.16 -4.14 5.52
C HIS A 3 -16.34 -2.94 6.00
N ALA A 4 -15.46 -3.16 6.97
CA ALA A 4 -14.78 -2.09 7.72
C ALA A 4 -13.57 -1.48 7.00
N VAL A 5 -12.99 -2.17 6.01
CA VAL A 5 -11.84 -1.69 5.23
C VAL A 5 -12.15 -1.85 3.75
N LYS A 6 -12.11 -0.74 3.00
CA LYS A 6 -12.29 -0.69 1.54
C LYS A 6 -11.02 -0.23 0.84
N HIS A 7 -10.25 0.66 1.45
CA HIS A 7 -9.02 1.20 0.86
C HIS A 7 -7.77 0.75 1.63
N ILE A 8 -6.88 0.05 0.92
CA ILE A 8 -5.62 -0.49 1.45
C ILE A 8 -4.46 0.15 0.68
N HIS A 9 -3.51 0.73 1.41
CA HIS A 9 -2.30 1.34 0.85
C HIS A 9 -1.07 0.48 1.11
N PHE A 10 -0.29 0.18 0.07
CA PHE A 10 0.92 -0.65 0.14
C PHE A 10 2.18 0.22 0.09
N VAL A 11 3.02 0.16 1.12
CA VAL A 11 4.34 0.81 1.12
C VAL A 11 5.38 -0.16 0.55
N GLY A 12 6.00 0.18 -0.58
CA GLY A 12 6.88 -0.73 -1.34
C GLY A 12 6.09 -1.73 -2.18
N VAL A 13 5.07 -1.25 -2.91
CA VAL A 13 4.09 -2.09 -3.61
C VAL A 13 4.70 -2.94 -4.75
N GLY A 14 5.78 -2.49 -5.38
CA GLY A 14 6.49 -3.22 -6.43
C GLY A 14 7.37 -4.35 -5.91
N GLY A 15 7.54 -4.48 -4.60
CA GLY A 15 8.35 -5.52 -3.98
C GLY A 15 7.81 -6.94 -4.17
N ALA A 16 8.71 -7.92 -4.03
CA ALA A 16 8.37 -9.34 -4.09
C ALA A 16 7.34 -9.69 -3.00
N GLY A 17 6.25 -10.34 -3.40
CA GLY A 17 5.13 -10.70 -2.52
C GLY A 17 4.16 -9.56 -2.21
N MET A 18 4.53 -8.29 -2.37
CA MET A 18 3.61 -7.15 -2.18
C MET A 18 2.70 -6.96 -3.39
N SER A 19 3.29 -6.96 -4.59
CA SER A 19 2.58 -6.69 -5.84
C SER A 19 1.46 -7.69 -6.15
N GLY A 20 1.69 -8.98 -5.89
CA GLY A 20 0.67 -10.01 -6.07
C GLY A 20 -0.52 -9.83 -5.13
N ILE A 21 -0.28 -9.51 -3.85
CA ILE A 21 -1.35 -9.27 -2.87
C ILE A 21 -2.15 -8.02 -3.27
N ALA A 22 -1.46 -6.94 -3.67
CA ALA A 22 -2.11 -5.71 -4.12
C ALA A 22 -3.04 -5.95 -5.32
N GLU A 23 -2.59 -6.73 -6.30
CA GLU A 23 -3.39 -7.11 -7.48
C GLU A 23 -4.59 -7.99 -7.11
N ILE A 24 -4.40 -9.01 -6.25
CA ILE A 24 -5.50 -9.87 -5.80
C ILE A 24 -6.58 -9.03 -5.10
N LEU A 25 -6.20 -8.14 -4.17
CA LEU A 25 -7.15 -7.28 -3.47
C LEU A 25 -7.87 -6.33 -4.43
N HIS A 26 -7.16 -5.78 -5.41
CA HIS A 26 -7.78 -4.95 -6.44
C HIS A 26 -8.85 -5.72 -7.22
N ASN A 27 -8.52 -6.93 -7.66
CA ASN A 27 -9.45 -7.81 -8.40
C ASN A 27 -10.65 -8.27 -7.54
N LEU A 28 -10.48 -8.34 -6.21
CA LEU A 28 -11.56 -8.59 -5.26
C LEU A 28 -12.44 -7.35 -4.98
N GLY A 29 -12.18 -6.23 -5.65
CA GLY A 29 -12.98 -5.00 -5.56
C GLY A 29 -12.56 -4.04 -4.45
N TYR A 30 -11.41 -4.26 -3.80
CA TYR A 30 -10.85 -3.28 -2.88
C TYR A 30 -10.29 -2.09 -3.65
N THR A 31 -10.38 -0.90 -3.07
CA THR A 31 -9.56 0.23 -3.49
C THR A 31 -8.13 -0.07 -3.03
N VAL A 32 -7.20 -0.12 -3.98
CA VAL A 32 -5.79 -0.36 -3.68
C VAL A 32 -4.98 0.81 -4.19
N SER A 33 -4.08 1.29 -3.35
CA SER A 33 -3.03 2.21 -3.74
C SER A 33 -1.70 1.74 -3.17
N GLY A 34 -0.60 2.34 -3.62
CA GLY A 34 0.70 2.08 -3.04
C GLY A 34 1.74 3.10 -3.42
N SER A 35 2.88 3.02 -2.73
CA SER A 35 4.07 3.78 -3.01
C SER A 35 5.24 2.84 -3.28
N ASP A 36 6.25 3.32 -3.99
CA ASP A 36 7.53 2.64 -4.12
C ASP A 36 8.67 3.65 -4.21
N GLN A 37 9.87 3.27 -3.77
CA GLN A 37 11.03 4.17 -3.78
C GLN A 37 11.41 4.58 -5.21
N SER A 38 11.23 3.68 -6.18
CA SER A 38 11.52 3.94 -7.60
C SER A 38 10.55 3.21 -8.52
N ALA A 39 10.43 3.69 -9.76
CA ALA A 39 9.58 3.06 -10.75
C ALA A 39 10.19 1.75 -11.26
N SER A 40 9.41 0.67 -11.27
CA SER A 40 9.81 -0.66 -11.75
C SER A 40 8.83 -1.17 -12.80
N ALA A 41 9.18 -2.26 -13.49
CA ALA A 41 8.25 -2.93 -14.39
C ALA A 41 6.98 -3.37 -13.65
N THR A 42 7.14 -3.87 -12.41
CA THR A 42 6.04 -4.28 -11.53
C THR A 42 5.13 -3.10 -11.17
N SER A 43 5.72 -1.98 -10.75
CA SER A 43 4.92 -0.82 -10.32
C SER A 43 4.16 -0.18 -11.49
N ARG A 44 4.77 -0.14 -12.69
CA ARG A 44 4.10 0.27 -13.93
C ARG A 44 2.97 -0.69 -14.33
N ARG A 45 3.17 -2.00 -14.18
CA ARG A 45 2.12 -2.99 -14.46
C ARG A 45 0.92 -2.79 -13.53
N LEU A 46 1.13 -2.64 -12.23
CA LEU A 46 0.04 -2.38 -11.28
C LEU A 46 -0.71 -1.09 -11.64
N ALA A 47 0.02 -0.03 -12.01
CA ALA A 47 -0.60 1.21 -12.49
C ALA A 47 -1.46 1.00 -13.74
N SER A 48 -1.01 0.16 -14.68
CA SER A 48 -1.81 -0.17 -15.89
C SER A 48 -3.09 -0.97 -15.59
N LEU A 49 -3.15 -1.63 -14.43
CA LEU A 49 -4.37 -2.30 -13.95
C LEU A 49 -5.35 -1.34 -13.25
N GLY A 50 -4.99 -0.06 -13.09
CA GLY A 50 -5.82 0.94 -12.41
C GLY A 50 -5.50 1.14 -10.93
N ILE A 51 -4.45 0.49 -10.41
CA ILE A 51 -3.98 0.72 -9.04
C ILE A 51 -3.20 2.04 -9.00
N LYS A 52 -3.53 2.94 -8.07
CA LYS A 52 -2.77 4.19 -7.91
C LYS A 52 -1.41 3.89 -7.30
N VAL A 53 -0.33 4.12 -8.06
CA VAL A 53 1.04 3.94 -7.59
C VAL A 53 1.80 5.27 -7.59
N SER A 54 2.28 5.69 -6.43
CA SER A 54 3.14 6.86 -6.26
C SER A 54 4.63 6.45 -6.22
N ILE A 55 5.51 7.29 -6.76
CA ILE A 55 6.96 7.11 -6.65
C ILE A 55 7.51 8.06 -5.58
N GLY A 56 8.41 7.54 -4.74
CA GLY A 56 8.84 8.18 -3.51
C GLY A 56 7.85 7.92 -2.36
N HIS A 57 8.28 8.25 -1.15
CA HIS A 57 7.45 8.12 0.05
C HIS A 57 7.06 9.48 0.58
N ASP A 58 5.76 9.70 0.76
CA ASP A 58 5.20 10.96 1.26
C ASP A 58 3.96 10.68 2.12
N ALA A 59 3.82 11.39 3.24
CA ALA A 59 2.70 11.25 4.17
C ALA A 59 1.31 11.46 3.51
N ALA A 60 1.24 12.21 2.41
CA ALA A 60 0.03 12.44 1.64
C ALA A 60 -0.42 11.21 0.84
N HIS A 61 0.46 10.24 0.55
CA HIS A 61 0.12 9.06 -0.25
C HIS A 61 -0.91 8.15 0.43
N ILE A 62 -0.97 8.14 1.76
CA ILE A 62 -1.95 7.36 2.53
C ILE A 62 -3.32 8.05 2.62
N ALA A 63 -3.57 9.12 1.86
CA ALA A 63 -4.85 9.83 1.89
C ALA A 63 -6.04 8.88 1.62
N GLY A 64 -6.97 8.82 2.57
CA GLY A 64 -8.14 7.94 2.51
C GLY A 64 -7.86 6.46 2.75
N ALA A 65 -6.62 6.05 3.03
CA ALA A 65 -6.29 4.67 3.36
C ALA A 65 -6.88 4.29 4.72
N GLN A 66 -7.49 3.11 4.78
CA GLN A 66 -8.08 2.54 6.00
C GLN A 66 -7.22 1.44 6.61
N ALA A 67 -6.23 0.95 5.85
CA ALA A 67 -5.13 0.13 6.32
C ALA A 67 -3.88 0.43 5.49
N VAL A 68 -2.72 0.31 6.12
CA VAL A 68 -1.42 0.40 5.45
C VAL A 68 -0.70 -0.93 5.57
N VAL A 69 -0.25 -1.49 4.45
CA VAL A 69 0.51 -2.74 4.40
C VAL A 69 1.97 -2.44 4.15
N THR A 70 2.84 -3.00 4.97
CA THR A 70 4.30 -2.81 4.88
C THR A 70 5.01 -4.14 4.65
N SER A 71 6.06 -4.12 3.83
CA SER A 71 7.03 -5.21 3.79
C SER A 71 8.05 -5.07 4.93
N THR A 72 8.88 -6.09 5.15
CA THR A 72 9.98 -6.05 6.12
C THR A 72 11.08 -5.04 5.77
N ALA A 73 11.16 -4.61 4.52
CA ALA A 73 12.12 -3.60 4.07
C ALA A 73 11.69 -2.16 4.42
N VAL A 74 10.42 -1.95 4.78
CA VAL A 74 9.90 -0.64 5.16
C VAL A 74 10.28 -0.35 6.61
N LYS A 75 11.11 0.68 6.81
CA LYS A 75 11.56 1.12 8.12
C LYS A 75 10.48 1.96 8.83
N GLY A 76 10.58 2.04 10.15
CA GLY A 76 9.63 2.79 10.98
C GLY A 76 9.69 4.31 10.81
N ASP A 77 10.76 4.83 10.23
CA ASP A 77 10.96 6.24 9.88
C ASP A 77 10.33 6.63 8.53
N ASN A 78 9.71 5.68 7.82
CA ASN A 78 9.01 5.96 6.59
C ASN A 78 7.85 6.96 6.84
N PRO A 79 7.74 8.06 6.08
CA PRO A 79 6.75 9.10 6.32
C PRO A 79 5.31 8.62 6.22
N GLU A 80 5.01 7.62 5.39
CA GLU A 80 3.69 7.01 5.26
C GLU A 80 3.33 6.16 6.49
N VAL A 81 4.29 5.44 7.05
CA VAL A 81 4.12 4.66 8.28
C VAL A 81 3.90 5.58 9.49
N ILE A 82 4.70 6.64 9.61
CA ILE A 82 4.54 7.66 10.66
C ILE A 82 3.15 8.30 10.55
N ALA A 83 2.75 8.72 9.35
CA ALA A 83 1.46 9.35 9.12
C ALA A 83 0.29 8.40 9.41
N ALA A 84 0.41 7.12 9.06
CA ALA A 84 -0.61 6.11 9.35
C ALA A 84 -0.81 5.95 10.85
N ARG A 85 0.29 5.83 11.61
CA ARG A 85 0.26 5.75 13.08
C ARG A 85 -0.35 7.00 13.70
N ALA A 86 0.06 8.18 13.25
CA ALA A 86 -0.49 9.45 13.73
C ALA A 86 -2.01 9.57 13.50
N LYS A 87 -2.50 9.07 12.35
CA LYS A 87 -3.92 9.04 12.00
C LYS A 87 -4.68 7.84 12.57
N ARG A 88 -4.02 6.98 13.36
CA ARG A 88 -4.57 5.71 13.90
C ARG A 88 -5.07 4.76 12.81
N VAL A 89 -4.48 4.84 11.61
CA VAL A 89 -4.69 3.87 10.54
C VAL A 89 -3.82 2.64 10.86
N PRO A 90 -4.39 1.42 10.89
CA PRO A 90 -3.63 0.22 11.21
C PRO A 90 -2.52 -0.03 10.19
N VAL A 91 -1.32 -0.29 10.69
CA VAL A 91 -0.17 -0.71 9.90
C VAL A 91 0.01 -2.22 10.07
N VAL A 92 -0.15 -2.96 8.99
CA VAL A 92 -0.20 -4.42 8.98
C VAL A 92 1.01 -4.97 8.22
N PRO A 93 1.81 -5.88 8.80
CA PRO A 93 2.86 -6.57 8.06
C PRO A 93 2.26 -7.43 6.94
N ARG A 94 2.92 -7.49 5.79
CA ARG A 94 2.51 -8.33 4.65
C ARG A 94 2.15 -9.77 5.06
N ALA A 95 2.87 -10.37 6.00
CA ALA A 95 2.67 -11.76 6.42
C ALA A 95 1.30 -12.05 7.07
N VAL A 96 0.56 -11.01 7.45
CA VAL A 96 -0.78 -11.12 8.07
C VAL A 96 -1.90 -10.89 7.03
N MET A 97 -1.55 -10.39 5.84
CA MET A 97 -2.48 -10.18 4.71
C MET A 97 -2.67 -11.46 3.90
#